data_AF-A0A257GWY5-F1
#
_entry.id   AF-A0A257GWY5-F1
#
_cell.length_a   1.000
_cell.length_b   1.000
_cell.length_c   1.000
_cell.angle_alpha   90.00
_cell.angle_beta   90.00
_cell.angle_gamma   90.00
#
_symmetry.space_group_name_H-M   'P 1'
#
loop_
_entity.id
_entity.type
_entity.pdbx_description
1 polymer ?
#
loop_
_entity_poly.entity_id
_entity_poly.type
_entity_poly.pdbx_seq_one_letter_code
_entity_poly.pdbx_strand_id
1 'polypeptide(L)'
;MHLNAVGGDCPGKTELQADILNRAKLFLEYEPQTRVEGELQQMPADHPTYALWKVLSGHLVGRDNAEQVTLFDSVGFALEDLSALRYVYALSQKLSIGSTVDLVPALQDPKDLFGCASAKARSANAANLVRPVLRKVA
;
A
#
# COMPACT_ATOMS: atom_id res chain seq x y z
N MET A 1 -4.62 -12.12 24.78
CA MET A 1 -3.37 -11.98 23.97
C MET A 1 -3.71 -11.40 22.60
N HIS A 2 -2.81 -10.63 21.97
CA HIS A 2 -2.94 -10.18 20.59
C HIS A 2 -1.68 -10.59 19.81
N LEU A 3 -1.85 -11.20 18.65
CA LEU A 3 -0.78 -11.57 17.74
C LEU A 3 -0.83 -10.63 16.54
N ASN A 4 0.32 -10.08 16.20
CA ASN A 4 0.55 -9.33 14.98
C ASN A 4 1.46 -10.18 14.10
N ALA A 5 0.88 -10.98 13.21
CA ALA A 5 1.61 -11.85 12.28
C ALA A 5 1.91 -11.04 11.03
N VAL A 6 3.18 -10.71 10.81
CA VAL A 6 3.63 -9.76 9.78
C VAL A 6 4.63 -10.40 8.83
N GLY A 7 5.39 -11.39 9.30
CA GLY A 7 6.45 -11.96 8.49
C GLY A 7 5.95 -12.96 7.45
N GLY A 8 4.77 -13.57 7.58
CA GLY A 8 4.16 -14.39 6.52
C GLY A 8 3.41 -13.51 5.52
N ASP A 9 3.88 -13.41 4.28
CA ASP A 9 3.43 -12.38 3.31
C ASP A 9 3.39 -12.89 1.86
N CYS A 10 3.57 -14.19 1.63
CA CYS A 10 3.56 -14.75 0.28
C CYS A 10 3.16 -16.23 0.27
N PRO A 11 2.82 -16.79 -0.91
CA PRO A 11 2.38 -18.17 -1.01
C PRO A 11 3.48 -19.13 -0.54
N GLY A 12 3.13 -20.00 0.41
CA GLY A 12 4.03 -20.96 1.05
C GLY A 12 4.85 -20.43 2.22
N LYS A 13 4.74 -19.14 2.58
CA LYS A 13 5.51 -18.50 3.66
C LYS A 13 4.59 -18.11 4.82
N THR A 14 4.70 -18.83 5.93
CA THR A 14 3.92 -18.63 7.17
C THR A 14 4.83 -18.71 8.40
N GLU A 15 4.46 -18.03 9.47
CA GLU A 15 5.16 -17.99 10.76
C GLU A 15 4.44 -18.78 11.85
N LEU A 16 3.12 -18.96 11.73
CA LEU A 16 2.30 -19.57 12.77
C LEU A 16 1.81 -20.96 12.35
N GLN A 17 1.69 -21.86 13.33
CA GLN A 17 1.01 -23.14 13.10
C GLN A 17 -0.51 -22.92 12.94
N ALA A 18 -1.15 -23.60 11.98
CA ALA A 18 -2.58 -23.52 11.69
C ALA A 18 -3.51 -23.59 12.93
N ASP A 19 -3.17 -24.41 13.94
CA ASP A 19 -3.96 -24.54 15.18
C ASP A 19 -4.03 -23.23 16.00
N ILE A 20 -3.09 -22.31 15.82
CA ILE A 20 -3.15 -20.98 16.44
C ILE A 20 -4.29 -20.16 15.83
N LEU A 21 -4.52 -20.27 14.52
CA LEU A 21 -5.57 -19.54 13.82
C LEU A 21 -6.94 -20.00 14.29
N ASN A 22 -7.13 -21.32 14.46
CA ASN A 22 -8.37 -21.90 15.01
C ASN A 22 -8.73 -21.41 16.41
N ARG A 23 -7.76 -20.88 17.18
CA ARG A 23 -7.96 -20.38 18.54
C ARG A 23 -8.05 -18.85 18.63
N ALA A 24 -7.95 -18.15 17.50
CA ALA A 24 -7.93 -16.70 17.45
C ALA A 24 -9.08 -16.15 16.61
N LYS A 25 -9.52 -14.93 16.94
CA LYS A 25 -10.35 -14.13 16.03
C LYS A 25 -9.44 -13.44 15.02
N LEU A 26 -9.58 -13.81 13.74
CA LEU A 26 -8.69 -13.39 12.65
C LEU A 26 -9.14 -12.09 11.99
N PHE A 27 -8.28 -11.08 12.04
CA PHE A 27 -8.46 -9.80 11.38
C PHE A 27 -7.50 -9.66 10.20
N LEU A 28 -7.98 -9.10 9.09
CA LEU A 28 -7.23 -9.01 7.84
C LEU A 28 -7.31 -7.61 7.22
N GLU A 29 -6.37 -7.30 6.32
CA GLU A 29 -6.37 -6.10 5.48
C GLU A 29 -7.34 -6.25 4.29
N TYR A 30 -7.01 -7.13 3.34
CA TYR A 30 -7.80 -7.43 2.15
C TYR A 30 -7.89 -8.94 1.90
N GLU A 31 -9.05 -9.51 2.22
CA GLU A 31 -9.23 -10.97 2.27
C GLU A 31 -8.83 -11.73 0.99
N PRO A 32 -9.18 -11.28 -0.24
CA PRO A 32 -8.77 -12.00 -1.45
C PRO A 32 -7.25 -12.17 -1.60
N GLN A 33 -6.45 -11.22 -1.10
CA GLN A 33 -4.99 -11.31 -1.12
C GLN A 33 -4.49 -12.14 0.08
N THR A 34 -4.97 -11.87 1.29
CA THR A 34 -4.53 -12.57 2.50
C THR A 34 -4.83 -14.08 2.46
N ARG A 35 -5.90 -14.51 1.76
CA ARG A 35 -6.20 -15.93 1.49
C ARG A 35 -5.09 -16.67 0.74
N VAL A 36 -4.28 -15.94 -0.03
CA VAL A 36 -3.21 -16.49 -0.86
C VAL A 36 -1.85 -16.34 -0.18
N GLU A 37 -1.65 -15.24 0.57
CA GLU A 37 -0.34 -14.79 1.01
C GLU A 37 -0.10 -14.89 2.53
N GLY A 38 -1.17 -14.77 3.34
CA GLY A 38 -1.05 -14.68 4.80
C GLY A 38 -1.03 -16.02 5.50
N GLU A 39 -1.12 -16.01 6.83
CA GLU A 39 -1.31 -17.20 7.64
C GLU A 39 -2.57 -17.98 7.24
N LEU A 40 -3.62 -17.25 6.84
CA LEU A 40 -4.92 -17.76 6.42
C LEU A 40 -4.84 -18.77 5.27
N GLN A 41 -3.75 -18.78 4.48
CA GLN A 41 -3.55 -19.75 3.40
C GLN A 41 -3.51 -21.21 3.89
N GLN A 42 -3.26 -21.43 5.19
CA GLN A 42 -3.29 -22.75 5.83
C GLN A 42 -4.72 -23.25 6.09
N MET A 43 -5.72 -22.37 5.98
CA MET A 43 -7.10 -22.64 6.40
C MET A 43 -8.03 -22.91 5.22
N PRO A 44 -9.14 -23.65 5.42
CA PRO A 44 -10.19 -23.78 4.42
C PRO A 44 -10.75 -22.43 3.96
N ALA A 45 -11.28 -22.39 2.74
CA ALA A 45 -11.78 -21.16 2.10
C ALA A 45 -12.93 -20.49 2.88
N ASP A 46 -13.68 -21.26 3.67
CA ASP A 46 -14.81 -20.81 4.50
C ASP A 46 -14.41 -20.46 5.95
N HIS A 47 -13.12 -20.53 6.30
CA HIS A 47 -12.66 -20.14 7.63
C HIS A 47 -13.07 -18.68 7.94
N PRO A 48 -13.65 -18.40 9.11
CA PRO A 48 -14.20 -17.07 9.41
C PRO A 48 -13.10 -16.01 9.54
N THR A 49 -13.34 -14.87 8.94
CA THR A 49 -12.41 -13.73 8.90
C THR A 49 -13.16 -12.42 9.15
N TYR A 50 -12.45 -11.43 9.69
CA TYR A 50 -13.02 -10.14 10.04
C TYR A 50 -12.18 -9.01 9.44
N ALA A 51 -12.70 -8.34 8.41
CA ALA A 51 -11.97 -7.24 7.78
C ALA A 51 -11.73 -6.07 8.77
N LEU A 52 -10.46 -5.64 8.89
CA LEU A 52 -10.05 -4.61 9.84
C LEU A 52 -10.80 -3.30 9.65
N TRP A 53 -11.05 -2.89 8.40
CA TRP A 53 -11.77 -1.64 8.11
C TRP A 53 -13.19 -1.61 8.69
N LYS A 54 -13.87 -2.77 8.80
CA LYS A 54 -15.20 -2.88 9.41
C LYS A 54 -15.15 -2.66 10.91
N VAL A 55 -14.05 -3.07 11.56
CA VAL A 55 -13.81 -2.77 12.98
C VAL A 55 -13.56 -1.29 13.18
N LEU A 56 -12.67 -0.70 12.38
CA LEU A 56 -12.31 0.73 12.47
C LEU A 56 -13.50 1.65 12.20
N SER A 57 -14.43 1.23 11.34
CA SER A 57 -15.66 1.97 11.01
C SER A 57 -16.85 1.66 11.93
N GLY A 58 -16.67 0.81 12.96
CA GLY A 58 -17.71 0.48 13.93
C GLY A 58 -18.78 -0.50 13.45
N HIS A 59 -18.63 -1.09 12.25
CA HIS A 59 -19.54 -2.11 11.73
C HIS A 59 -19.35 -3.48 12.38
N LEU A 60 -18.17 -3.75 12.94
CA LEU A 60 -17.85 -4.97 13.66
C LEU A 60 -17.15 -4.67 14.97
N VAL A 61 -17.39 -5.51 15.97
CA VAL A 61 -16.60 -5.51 17.21
C VAL A 61 -15.26 -6.18 16.91
N GLY A 62 -14.17 -5.52 17.30
CA GLY A 62 -12.83 -6.10 17.29
C GLY A 62 -12.73 -7.21 18.34
N ARG A 63 -12.19 -6.86 19.51
CA ARG A 63 -12.10 -7.78 20.65
C ARG A 63 -13.45 -7.92 21.36
N ASP A 64 -13.89 -9.16 21.60
CA ASP A 64 -15.16 -9.46 22.27
C ASP A 64 -15.02 -9.52 23.80
N ASN A 65 -13.87 -9.98 24.32
CA ASN A 65 -13.54 -10.02 25.75
C ASN A 65 -12.03 -9.98 26.02
N ALA A 66 -11.63 -9.86 27.29
CA ALA A 66 -10.24 -9.69 27.69
C ALA A 66 -9.39 -10.96 27.46
N GLU A 67 -9.99 -12.13 27.62
CA GLU A 67 -9.35 -13.45 27.53
C GLU A 67 -9.10 -13.88 26.07
N GLN A 68 -9.88 -13.33 25.12
CA GLN A 68 -9.84 -13.69 23.71
C GLN A 68 -8.42 -13.57 23.13
N VAL A 69 -8.06 -14.52 22.27
CA VAL A 69 -6.89 -14.36 21.39
C VAL A 69 -7.35 -13.69 20.10
N THR A 70 -6.70 -12.60 19.73
CA THR A 70 -6.94 -11.90 18.45
C THR A 70 -5.70 -11.98 17.61
N LEU A 71 -5.83 -12.25 16.33
CA LEU A 71 -4.72 -12.33 15.39
C LEU A 71 -4.97 -11.33 14.27
N PHE A 72 -4.01 -10.44 14.03
CA PHE A 72 -3.96 -9.66 12.80
C PHE A 72 -3.00 -10.35 11.84
N ASP A 73 -3.54 -10.84 10.73
CA ASP A 73 -2.81 -11.53 9.66
C ASP A 73 -2.47 -10.49 8.59
N SER A 74 -1.29 -9.87 8.77
CA SER A 74 -0.83 -8.73 7.99
C SER A 74 0.12 -9.19 6.91
N VAL A 75 -0.24 -8.90 5.66
CA VAL A 75 0.57 -9.17 4.48
C VAL A 75 0.97 -7.88 3.75
N GLY A 76 0.39 -6.76 4.18
CA GLY A 76 0.51 -5.46 3.52
C GLY A 76 -0.48 -5.33 2.38
N PHE A 77 -1.14 -4.17 2.31
CA PHE A 77 -2.05 -3.85 1.22
C PHE A 77 -1.79 -2.45 0.65
N ALA A 78 -1.94 -2.30 -0.67
CA ALA A 78 -1.57 -1.08 -1.40
C ALA A 78 -2.20 0.23 -0.89
N LEU A 79 -3.32 0.14 -0.15
CA LEU A 79 -3.92 1.30 0.51
C LEU A 79 -3.02 1.92 1.59
N GLU A 80 -2.22 1.10 2.28
CA GLU A 80 -1.25 1.54 3.28
C GLU A 80 -0.10 2.31 2.62
N ASP A 81 0.48 1.75 1.56
CA ASP A 81 1.52 2.42 0.76
C ASP A 81 1.02 3.73 0.17
N LEU A 82 -0.20 3.74 -0.39
CA LEU A 82 -0.82 4.97 -0.91
C LEU A 82 -0.97 6.02 0.20
N SER A 83 -1.38 5.61 1.39
CA SER A 83 -1.53 6.51 2.54
C SER A 83 -0.18 7.09 2.97
N ALA A 84 0.86 6.24 3.05
CA ALA A 84 2.22 6.66 3.36
C ALA A 84 2.78 7.62 2.29
N LEU A 85 2.59 7.32 0.99
CA LEU A 85 3.02 8.17 -0.12
C LEU A 85 2.36 9.55 -0.07
N ARG A 86 1.05 9.61 0.18
CA ARG A 86 0.34 10.89 0.33
C ARG A 86 0.87 11.70 1.52
N TYR A 87 1.17 11.04 2.63
CA TYR A 87 1.74 11.68 3.81
C TYR A 87 3.15 12.23 3.54
N VAL A 88 4.04 11.41 2.99
CA VAL A 88 5.40 11.80 2.62
C VAL A 88 5.40 12.93 1.60
N TYR A 89 4.51 12.88 0.60
CA TYR A 89 4.35 13.95 -0.38
C TYR A 89 3.90 15.27 0.27
N ALA A 90 2.92 15.23 1.17
CA ALA A 90 2.48 16.45 1.87
C ALA A 90 3.60 17.06 2.73
N LEU A 91 4.40 16.22 3.40
CA LEU A 91 5.55 16.67 4.17
C LEU A 91 6.66 17.24 3.28
N SER A 92 6.94 16.61 2.14
CA SER A 92 7.99 17.07 1.23
C SER A 92 7.68 18.46 0.69
N GLN A 93 6.41 18.73 0.36
CA GLN A 93 5.94 20.07 -0.01
C GLN A 93 6.10 21.09 1.13
N LYS A 94 5.65 20.74 2.34
CA LYS A 94 5.72 21.63 3.52
C LYS A 94 7.16 21.99 3.91
N LEU A 95 8.08 21.03 3.77
CA LEU A 95 9.47 21.18 4.18
C LEU A 95 10.41 21.57 3.02
N SER A 96 9.88 21.69 1.79
CA SER A 96 10.67 21.93 0.58
C SER A 96 11.81 20.92 0.39
N ILE A 97 11.50 19.63 0.62
CA ILE A 97 12.43 18.51 0.48
C ILE A 97 12.14 17.78 -0.83
N GLY A 98 13.19 17.42 -1.56
CA GLY A 98 13.12 16.64 -2.80
C GLY A 98 13.67 17.39 -4.01
N SER A 99 13.71 16.70 -5.16
CA SER A 99 14.15 17.26 -6.43
C SER A 99 13.23 16.79 -7.56
N THR A 100 13.14 17.61 -8.61
CA THR A 100 12.44 17.22 -9.84
C THR A 100 13.34 16.29 -10.64
N VAL A 101 12.76 15.21 -11.14
CA VAL A 101 13.38 14.28 -12.08
C VAL A 101 12.45 14.11 -13.26
N ASP A 102 12.99 14.16 -14.47
CA ASP A 102 12.25 13.91 -15.72
C ASP A 102 12.00 12.40 -15.87
N LEU A 103 11.00 11.88 -15.15
CA LEU A 103 10.63 10.47 -15.20
C LEU A 103 9.88 10.10 -16.48
N VAL A 104 9.06 11.01 -17.00
CA VAL A 104 8.28 10.86 -18.23
C VAL A 104 8.48 12.09 -19.13
N PRO A 105 8.45 11.95 -20.46
CA PRO A 105 8.75 13.07 -21.36
C PRO A 105 7.61 14.10 -21.38
N ALA A 106 7.98 15.37 -21.29
CA ALA A 106 7.09 16.49 -21.62
C ALA A 106 7.22 16.81 -23.12
N LEU A 107 6.27 16.33 -23.92
CA LEU A 107 6.27 16.48 -25.37
C LEU A 107 5.40 17.65 -25.84
N GLN A 108 5.88 18.42 -26.82
CA GLN A 108 5.04 19.42 -27.51
C GLN A 108 4.01 18.75 -28.43
N ASP A 109 4.45 17.77 -29.22
CA ASP A 109 3.56 16.84 -29.91
C ASP A 109 3.55 15.51 -29.13
N PRO A 110 2.45 15.14 -28.45
CA PRO A 110 2.38 13.91 -27.67
C PRO A 110 2.50 12.65 -28.52
N LYS A 111 2.42 12.75 -29.85
CA LYS A 111 2.63 11.63 -30.78
C LYS A 111 4.07 11.53 -31.29
N ASP A 112 4.88 12.58 -31.15
CA ASP A 112 6.26 12.61 -31.66
C ASP A 112 7.28 12.15 -30.61
N LEU A 113 7.19 10.86 -30.24
CA LEU A 113 8.20 10.25 -29.36
C LEU A 113 9.58 10.13 -30.05
N PHE A 114 9.60 9.99 -31.38
CA PHE A 114 10.85 9.89 -32.16
C PHE A 114 11.64 11.20 -32.10
N GLY A 115 10.98 12.34 -32.25
CA GLY A 115 11.57 13.66 -32.11
C GLY A 115 12.24 13.84 -30.76
N CYS A 116 11.60 13.38 -29.68
CA CYS A 116 12.15 13.40 -28.32
C CYS A 116 13.41 12.54 -28.15
N ALA A 117 13.49 11.38 -28.80
CA ALA A 117 14.63 10.48 -28.73
C ALA A 117 15.84 10.94 -29.57
N SER A 118 15.63 11.87 -30.51
CA SER A 118 16.67 12.36 -31.41
C SER A 118 17.61 13.38 -30.75
N ALA A 119 18.89 13.40 -31.15
CA ALA A 119 19.93 14.25 -30.55
C ALA A 119 19.63 15.76 -30.61
N LYS A 120 18.73 16.22 -31.49
CA LYS A 120 18.31 17.62 -31.60
C LYS A 120 17.37 18.08 -30.46
N ALA A 121 16.62 17.16 -29.83
CA ALA A 121 15.67 17.52 -28.77
C ALA A 121 16.30 17.69 -27.37
N ARG A 122 17.47 17.08 -27.14
CA ARG A 122 18.19 17.16 -25.85
C ARG A 122 18.67 18.57 -25.49
N SER A 123 18.96 19.45 -26.46
CA SER A 123 19.46 20.80 -26.16
C SER A 123 18.36 21.83 -25.85
N ALA A 124 17.11 21.57 -26.26
CA ALA A 124 15.99 22.49 -26.07
C ALA A 124 15.29 22.34 -24.69
N ASN A 125 15.28 21.14 -24.11
CA ASN A 125 14.59 20.89 -22.84
C ASN A 125 15.36 21.38 -21.60
N ALA A 126 16.69 21.53 -21.66
CA ALA A 126 17.49 22.02 -20.54
C ALA A 126 17.15 23.46 -20.11
N ALA A 127 16.61 24.28 -21.01
CA ALA A 127 16.38 25.71 -20.78
C ALA A 127 14.99 26.06 -20.21
N ASN A 128 14.03 25.13 -20.19
CA ASN A 128 12.63 25.40 -19.79
C ASN A 128 12.20 24.72 -18.46
N LEU A 129 13.13 24.09 -17.75
CA LEU A 129 12.84 23.19 -16.62
C LEU A 129 12.52 23.86 -15.27
N VAL A 130 12.49 25.20 -15.19
CA VAL A 130 11.99 25.91 -14.00
C VAL A 130 10.63 26.52 -14.28
N ARG A 131 9.62 25.67 -14.47
CA ARG A 131 8.23 26.09 -14.22
C ARG A 131 7.77 25.45 -12.92
N PRO A 132 7.50 26.22 -11.86
CA PRO A 132 6.92 25.66 -10.66
C PRO A 132 5.55 25.10 -11.01
N VAL A 133 5.38 23.77 -10.90
CA VAL A 133 4.07 23.11 -10.89
C VAL A 133 3.39 23.36 -9.54
N LEU A 134 3.30 24.64 -9.17
CA LEU A 134 2.58 25.16 -8.02
C LEU A 134 1.94 26.48 -8.44
N ARG A 135 0.88 26.41 -9.24
CA ARG A 135 -0.11 27.48 -9.30
C ARG A 135 -1.52 26.94 -9.10
N LYS A 136 -2.05 27.32 -7.94
CA LYS A 136 -3.45 27.42 -7.51
C LYS A 136 -4.20 26.11 -7.28
N VAL A 137 -4.17 25.66 -6.03
CA VAL A 137 -5.37 25.13 -5.39
C VAL A 137 -6.16 26.35 -4.92
N ALA A 138 -7.35 26.54 -5.48
CA ALA A 138 -8.37 27.47 -4.97
C ALA A 138 -9.10 26.82 -3.79
#